data_AF-A0A926G4H3-F1
#
_entry.id   AF-A0A926G4H3-F1
#
_cell.length_a   1.000
_cell.length_b   1.000
_cell.length_c   1.000
_cell.angle_alpha   90.00
_cell.angle_beta   90.00
_cell.angle_gamma   90.00
#
_symmetry.space_group_name_H-M   'P 1'
#
loop_
_entity.id
_entity.type
_entity.pdbx_description
1 polymer ?
#
loop_
_entity_poly.entity_id
_entity_poly.type
_entity_poly.pdbx_seq_one_letter_code
_entity_poly.pdbx_strand_id
1 'polypeptide(L)'
;MKRIILAVLAVILVIAGGYFLYTRPGGIPVYRASVVATLPHDSAAFTEGLFFQDGLLYEGTGEVGTSGIRKVQPETGKVVQEEQLPAPYFGEGIVAWKDKLYEVTWQDRTGFIYDLKDFTPRGTFSYSGEGWGLTHNGKAIIMSDGTPVLRFLDPETLAPISTLKVTANGCPVEKLNELEWVDGEIYANIWETNLIARIDPTTGEVRGFLDVSALGPQARGVDDVANGIAYDATAKRLFVTGKRWPQLYQVKPGERVATSEEADKITTCTH
;
A
#
# COMPACT_ATOMS: atom_id res chain seq x y z
N MET A 1 50.25 28.89 -6.36
CA MET A 1 49.88 27.45 -6.44
C MET A 1 48.62 27.10 -5.66
N LYS A 2 48.53 27.29 -4.34
CA LYS A 2 47.34 26.89 -3.53
C LYS A 2 45.98 27.41 -4.05
N ARG A 3 45.89 28.68 -4.49
CA ARG A 3 44.65 29.27 -5.02
C ARG A 3 44.17 28.66 -6.35
N ILE A 4 45.11 28.22 -7.18
CA ILE A 4 44.80 27.57 -8.47
C ILE A 4 44.28 26.15 -8.21
N ILE A 5 44.87 25.43 -7.26
CA ILE A 5 44.44 24.08 -6.85
C ILE A 5 43.01 24.11 -6.28
N LEU A 6 42.68 25.10 -5.44
CA LEU A 6 41.32 25.27 -4.89
C LEU A 6 40.27 25.59 -5.96
N ALA A 7 40.60 26.43 -6.95
CA ALA A 7 39.69 26.75 -8.05
C ALA A 7 39.44 25.54 -8.96
N VAL A 8 40.48 24.74 -9.24
CA VAL A 8 40.36 23.50 -10.02
C VAL A 8 39.51 22.46 -9.27
N LEU A 9 39.69 22.30 -7.96
CA LEU A 9 38.87 21.39 -7.14
C LEU A 9 37.39 21.81 -7.09
N ALA A 10 37.10 23.11 -7.00
CA ALA A 10 35.73 23.61 -7.02
C ALA A 10 35.04 23.37 -8.37
N VAL A 11 35.76 23.54 -9.49
CA VAL A 11 35.25 23.25 -10.83
C VAL A 11 35.03 21.75 -11.02
N ILE A 12 35.92 20.89 -10.52
CA ILE A 12 35.73 19.44 -10.55
C ILE A 12 34.51 19.01 -9.73
N LEU A 13 34.27 19.62 -8.56
CA LEU A 13 33.07 19.34 -7.74
C LEU A 13 31.77 19.79 -8.42
N VAL A 14 31.77 20.93 -9.11
CA VAL A 14 30.61 21.40 -9.88
C VAL A 14 30.36 20.54 -11.11
N ILE A 15 31.42 20.11 -11.81
CA ILE A 15 31.29 19.18 -12.94
C ILE A 15 30.86 17.80 -12.46
N ALA A 16 31.41 17.29 -11.35
CA ALA A 16 31.02 16.01 -10.77
C ALA A 16 29.58 16.04 -10.24
N GLY A 17 29.16 17.13 -9.57
CA GLY A 17 27.78 17.33 -9.14
C GLY A 17 26.81 17.49 -10.32
N GLY A 18 27.23 18.21 -11.37
CA GLY A 18 26.49 18.35 -12.62
C GLY A 18 26.38 17.03 -13.38
N TYR A 19 27.44 16.22 -13.41
CA TYR A 19 27.44 14.89 -14.01
C TYR A 19 26.59 13.92 -13.20
N PHE A 20 26.62 13.96 -11.86
CA PHE A 20 25.73 13.16 -11.00
C PHE A 20 24.25 13.50 -11.19
N LEU A 21 23.94 14.77 -11.51
CA LEU A 21 22.59 15.21 -11.88
C LEU A 21 22.21 14.83 -13.33
N TYR A 22 23.18 14.79 -14.25
CA TYR A 22 22.97 14.46 -15.66
C TYR A 22 22.98 12.96 -15.94
N THR A 23 23.56 12.16 -15.05
CA THR A 23 23.58 10.70 -15.08
C THR A 23 22.79 10.15 -13.89
N ARG A 24 21.46 10.28 -13.90
CA ARG A 24 20.60 9.21 -13.36
C ARG A 24 20.28 8.27 -14.53
N PRO A 25 21.12 7.27 -14.83
CA PRO A 25 20.85 6.33 -15.90
C PRO A 25 19.89 5.29 -15.34
N GLY A 26 18.65 5.35 -15.79
CA GLY A 26 17.61 4.36 -15.51
C GLY A 26 16.42 4.99 -14.79
N GLY A 27 15.25 4.93 -15.43
CA GLY A 27 13.98 5.25 -14.79
C GLY A 27 13.74 4.42 -13.53
N ILE A 28 12.65 4.73 -12.82
CA ILE A 28 12.26 4.02 -11.59
C ILE A 28 12.17 2.51 -11.90
N PRO A 29 12.92 1.66 -11.17
CA PRO A 29 13.01 0.25 -11.50
C PRO A 29 11.69 -0.47 -11.24
N VAL A 30 11.29 -1.32 -12.17
CA VAL A 30 10.14 -2.23 -12.04
C VAL A 30 10.67 -3.64 -11.87
N TYR A 31 10.20 -4.36 -10.84
CA TYR A 31 10.54 -5.75 -10.59
C TYR A 31 9.28 -6.60 -10.69
N ARG A 32 9.32 -7.72 -11.42
CA ARG A 32 8.21 -8.66 -11.43
C ARG A 32 8.10 -9.36 -10.10
N ALA A 33 6.88 -9.55 -9.59
CA ALA A 33 6.65 -10.39 -8.42
C ALA A 33 7.01 -11.85 -8.73
N SER A 34 7.91 -12.43 -7.94
CA SER A 34 8.24 -13.84 -7.97
C SER A 34 7.45 -14.54 -6.85
N VAL A 35 6.61 -15.52 -7.22
CA VAL A 35 5.81 -16.29 -6.28
C VAL A 35 6.71 -17.24 -5.48
N VAL A 36 6.62 -17.14 -4.16
CA VAL A 36 7.25 -18.05 -3.20
C VAL A 36 6.27 -19.16 -2.80
N ALA A 37 5.01 -18.79 -2.57
CA ALA A 37 3.93 -19.71 -2.27
C ALA A 37 2.59 -19.15 -2.77
N THR A 38 1.69 -20.05 -3.15
CA THR A 38 0.30 -19.73 -3.47
C THR A 38 -0.58 -20.35 -2.39
N LEU A 39 -1.43 -19.53 -1.80
CA LEU A 39 -2.30 -19.86 -0.68
C LEU A 39 -3.76 -19.63 -1.07
N PRO A 40 -4.72 -20.36 -0.48
CA PRO A 40 -6.14 -20.14 -0.74
C PRO A 40 -6.59 -18.76 -0.24
N HIS A 41 -7.46 -18.11 -1.01
CA HIS A 41 -8.15 -16.89 -0.63
C HIS A 41 -9.64 -17.00 -0.99
N ASP A 42 -10.49 -16.32 -0.24
CA ASP A 42 -11.93 -16.33 -0.45
C ASP A 42 -12.31 -15.50 -1.69
N SER A 43 -12.80 -16.16 -2.74
CA SER A 43 -13.21 -15.50 -3.98
C SER A 43 -14.50 -14.67 -3.85
N ALA A 44 -15.21 -14.73 -2.72
CA ALA A 44 -16.34 -13.84 -2.45
C ALA A 44 -15.90 -12.49 -1.87
N ALA A 45 -14.63 -12.34 -1.50
CA ALA A 45 -14.17 -11.20 -0.74
C ALA A 45 -13.68 -10.05 -1.59
N PHE A 46 -14.31 -8.89 -1.45
CA PHE A 46 -13.85 -7.66 -2.06
C PHE A 46 -12.80 -7.01 -1.16
N THR A 47 -11.54 -7.49 -1.21
CA THR A 47 -10.46 -7.03 -0.33
C THR A 47 -10.18 -5.53 -0.46
N GLU A 48 -10.29 -4.79 0.63
CA GLU A 48 -10.00 -3.34 0.70
C GLU A 48 -8.94 -2.95 1.73
N GLY A 49 -8.62 -3.84 2.66
CA GLY A 49 -7.48 -3.69 3.55
C GLY A 49 -6.91 -5.04 3.93
N LEU A 50 -5.59 -5.17 4.04
CA LEU A 50 -4.95 -6.40 4.45
C LEU A 50 -3.75 -6.07 5.35
N PHE A 51 -3.56 -6.79 6.45
CA PHE A 51 -2.29 -6.74 7.18
C PHE A 51 -2.00 -8.09 7.85
N PHE A 52 -0.72 -8.31 8.20
CA PHE A 52 -0.29 -9.52 8.87
C PHE A 52 0.09 -9.25 10.32
N GLN A 53 -0.48 -9.99 11.26
CA GLN A 53 -0.11 -9.90 12.67
C GLN A 53 -0.28 -11.24 13.37
N ASP A 54 0.71 -11.62 14.19
CA ASP A 54 0.66 -12.80 15.07
C ASP A 54 0.31 -14.12 14.36
N GLY A 55 0.81 -14.31 13.14
CA GLY A 55 0.60 -15.53 12.35
C GLY A 55 -0.69 -15.53 11.54
N LEU A 56 -1.49 -14.48 11.61
CA LEU A 56 -2.79 -14.38 10.96
C LEU A 56 -2.83 -13.18 10.02
N LEU A 57 -3.69 -13.27 9.01
CA LEU A 57 -4.09 -12.12 8.21
C LEU A 57 -5.31 -11.47 8.85
N TYR A 58 -5.34 -10.16 8.82
CA TYR A 58 -6.52 -9.35 9.07
C TYR A 58 -6.91 -8.73 7.75
N GLU A 59 -8.19 -8.78 7.44
CA GLU A 59 -8.70 -8.31 6.16
C GLU A 59 -9.96 -7.48 6.35
N GLY A 60 -10.00 -6.32 5.70
CA GLY A 60 -11.19 -5.50 5.51
C GLY A 60 -11.78 -5.82 4.15
N THR A 61 -13.09 -6.04 4.10
CA THR A 61 -13.82 -6.31 2.85
C THR A 61 -14.84 -5.22 2.58
N GLY A 62 -14.98 -4.84 1.32
CA GLY A 62 -15.97 -3.89 0.81
C GLY A 62 -17.28 -4.55 0.36
N GLU A 63 -18.08 -3.76 -0.37
CA GLU A 63 -19.45 -4.01 -0.83
C GLU A 63 -20.52 -3.84 0.26
N VAL A 64 -21.49 -2.95 0.01
CA VAL A 64 -22.55 -2.63 0.97
C VAL A 64 -23.37 -3.86 1.30
N GLY A 65 -23.48 -4.17 2.60
CA GLY A 65 -24.21 -5.35 3.10
C GLY A 65 -23.35 -6.61 3.22
N THR A 66 -22.13 -6.62 2.69
CA THR A 66 -21.14 -7.71 2.88
C THR A 66 -19.81 -7.19 3.44
N SER A 67 -19.68 -5.88 3.63
CA SER A 67 -18.49 -5.26 4.20
C SER A 67 -18.26 -5.72 5.65
N GLY A 68 -17.00 -5.68 6.09
CA GLY A 68 -16.63 -6.06 7.44
C GLY A 68 -15.16 -6.37 7.60
N ILE A 69 -14.81 -6.84 8.79
CA ILE A 69 -13.45 -7.21 9.17
C ILE A 69 -13.38 -8.69 9.48
N ARG A 70 -12.26 -9.33 9.13
CA ARG A 70 -12.05 -10.75 9.36
C ARG A 70 -10.61 -11.08 9.68
N LYS A 71 -10.43 -12.16 10.44
CA LYS A 71 -9.15 -12.76 10.81
C LYS A 71 -9.04 -14.11 10.11
N VAL A 72 -7.97 -14.32 9.37
CA VAL A 72 -7.83 -15.44 8.44
C VAL A 72 -6.53 -16.20 8.70
N GLN A 73 -6.59 -17.53 8.69
CA GLN A 73 -5.41 -18.38 8.66
C GLN A 73 -4.84 -18.43 7.23
N PRO A 74 -3.63 -17.89 6.98
CA PRO A 74 -3.08 -17.79 5.64
C PRO A 74 -2.97 -19.14 4.92
N GLU A 75 -2.59 -20.19 5.64
CA GLU A 75 -2.30 -21.51 5.06
C GLU A 75 -3.55 -22.22 4.53
N THR A 76 -4.73 -21.87 5.07
CA THR A 76 -5.99 -22.57 4.76
C THR A 76 -7.06 -21.65 4.18
N GLY A 77 -6.89 -20.32 4.28
CA GLY A 77 -7.91 -19.34 3.92
C GLY A 77 -9.10 -19.34 4.89
N LYS A 78 -9.02 -20.09 5.99
CA LYS A 78 -10.11 -20.20 6.95
C LYS A 78 -10.26 -18.92 7.75
N VAL A 79 -11.45 -18.31 7.66
CA VAL A 79 -11.89 -17.26 8.57
C VAL A 79 -12.05 -17.86 9.98
N VAL A 80 -11.33 -17.31 10.95
CA VAL A 80 -11.38 -17.75 12.36
C VAL A 80 -12.20 -16.81 13.24
N GLN A 81 -12.43 -15.58 12.76
CA GLN A 81 -13.21 -14.56 13.43
C GLN A 81 -13.60 -13.50 12.40
N GLU A 82 -14.80 -12.95 12.50
CA GLU A 82 -15.30 -11.89 11.63
C GLU A 82 -16.30 -11.02 12.39
N GLU A 83 -16.44 -9.78 11.96
CA GLU A 83 -17.49 -8.85 12.39
C GLU A 83 -17.98 -8.10 11.15
N GLN A 84 -19.30 -8.03 10.98
CA GLN A 84 -19.90 -7.39 9.82
C GLN A 84 -20.00 -5.88 10.04
N LEU A 85 -19.63 -5.11 9.03
CA LEU A 85 -19.89 -3.68 9.00
C LEU A 85 -21.36 -3.46 8.61
N PRO A 86 -22.14 -2.68 9.40
CA PRO A 86 -23.56 -2.49 9.11
C PRO A 86 -23.76 -1.71 7.80
N ALA A 87 -24.82 -2.03 7.05
CA ALA A 87 -25.26 -1.17 5.96
C ALA A 87 -25.67 0.23 6.50
N PRO A 88 -25.49 1.32 5.74
CA PRO A 88 -25.16 1.37 4.31
C PRO A 88 -23.66 1.52 4.01
N TYR A 89 -22.77 1.26 4.98
CA TYR A 89 -21.35 1.53 4.83
C TYR A 89 -20.66 0.56 3.86
N PHE A 90 -19.69 1.09 3.11
CA PHE A 90 -18.74 0.33 2.29
C PHE A 90 -17.39 0.34 3.02
N GLY A 91 -16.97 -0.81 3.52
CA GLY A 91 -15.70 -0.96 4.27
C GLY A 91 -14.49 -0.84 3.36
N GLU A 92 -13.42 -0.23 3.85
CA GLU A 92 -12.19 0.04 3.11
C GLU A 92 -10.97 -0.47 3.91
N GLY A 93 -9.86 0.27 3.90
CA GLY A 93 -8.62 -0.09 4.58
C GLY A 93 -8.79 -0.26 6.09
N ILE A 94 -8.00 -1.20 6.63
CA ILE A 94 -7.95 -1.51 8.05
C ILE A 94 -6.52 -1.41 8.59
N VAL A 95 -6.38 -1.11 9.87
CA VAL A 95 -5.07 -1.10 10.54
C VAL A 95 -5.21 -1.44 12.02
N ALA A 96 -4.27 -2.22 12.54
CA ALA A 96 -4.13 -2.42 13.98
C ALA A 96 -3.33 -1.26 14.61
N TRP A 97 -3.76 -0.80 15.79
CA TRP A 97 -2.91 0.02 16.64
C TRP A 97 -3.15 -0.32 18.10
N LYS A 98 -2.11 -0.88 18.74
CA LYS A 98 -2.18 -1.44 20.10
C LYS A 98 -3.28 -2.52 20.19
N ASP A 99 -4.29 -2.29 21.01
CA ASP A 99 -5.41 -3.18 21.29
C ASP A 99 -6.64 -2.90 20.42
N LYS A 100 -6.52 -2.02 19.43
CA LYS A 100 -7.62 -1.61 18.54
C LYS A 100 -7.36 -1.98 17.10
N LEU A 101 -8.44 -2.22 16.37
CA LEU A 101 -8.48 -2.23 14.92
C LEU A 101 -9.32 -1.04 14.46
N TYR A 102 -8.82 -0.32 13.47
CA TYR A 102 -9.51 0.78 12.82
C TYR A 102 -9.86 0.37 11.39
N GLU A 103 -11.08 0.66 10.98
CA GLU A 103 -11.58 0.47 9.62
C GLU A 103 -12.09 1.82 9.12
N VAL A 104 -11.74 2.22 7.90
CA VAL A 104 -12.38 3.36 7.23
C VAL A 104 -13.45 2.90 6.26
N THR A 105 -14.33 3.82 5.89
CA THR A 105 -15.29 3.62 4.80
C THR A 105 -14.96 4.51 3.61
N TRP A 106 -15.50 4.15 2.46
CA TRP A 106 -15.16 4.84 1.21
C TRP A 106 -15.54 6.33 1.23
N GLN A 107 -16.83 6.65 1.24
CA GLN A 107 -17.33 8.03 1.06
C GLN A 107 -18.04 8.61 2.27
N ASP A 108 -18.31 7.81 3.30
CA ASP A 108 -19.18 8.22 4.42
C ASP A 108 -18.47 9.06 5.48
N ARG A 109 -17.16 9.29 5.34
CA ARG A 109 -16.35 10.12 6.26
C ARG A 109 -16.42 9.63 7.71
N THR A 110 -16.66 8.33 7.87
CA THR A 110 -16.90 7.67 9.15
C THR A 110 -16.03 6.42 9.19
N GLY A 111 -15.22 6.28 10.23
CA GLY A 111 -14.46 5.07 10.49
C GLY A 111 -14.95 4.37 11.75
N PHE A 112 -14.65 3.09 11.86
CA PHE A 112 -15.07 2.21 12.92
C PHE A 112 -13.87 1.75 13.73
N ILE A 113 -14.09 1.59 15.04
CA ILE A 113 -13.08 1.16 15.99
C ILE A 113 -13.57 -0.13 16.63
N TYR A 114 -12.73 -1.15 16.61
CA TYR A 114 -12.99 -2.46 17.19
C TYR A 114 -11.90 -2.81 18.19
N ASP A 115 -12.23 -3.67 19.15
CA ASP A 115 -11.21 -4.38 19.92
C ASP A 115 -10.48 -5.36 19.00
N LEU A 116 -9.14 -5.30 18.95
CA LEU A 116 -8.36 -6.15 18.04
C LEU A 116 -8.47 -7.65 18.39
N LYS A 117 -8.72 -7.96 19.67
CA LYS A 117 -8.77 -9.34 20.15
C LYS A 117 -10.00 -10.05 19.63
N ASP A 118 -11.17 -9.46 19.84
CA ASP A 118 -12.48 -10.11 19.63
C ASP A 118 -13.43 -9.36 18.67
N PHE A 119 -12.96 -8.27 18.05
CA PHE A 119 -13.74 -7.41 17.16
C PHE A 119 -14.97 -6.78 17.80
N THR A 120 -15.03 -6.71 19.13
CA THR A 120 -16.11 -5.97 19.81
C THR A 120 -16.09 -4.50 19.37
N PRO A 121 -17.19 -3.95 18.84
CA PRO A 121 -17.26 -2.53 18.48
C PRO A 121 -16.98 -1.62 19.67
N ARG A 122 -16.07 -0.66 19.50
CA ARG A 122 -15.65 0.32 20.51
C ARG A 122 -16.17 1.73 20.24
N GLY A 123 -16.52 2.03 19.00
CA GLY A 123 -17.08 3.32 18.59
C GLY A 123 -16.74 3.67 17.16
N THR A 124 -16.90 4.95 16.83
CA THR A 124 -16.62 5.50 15.51
C THR A 124 -15.72 6.73 15.61
N PHE A 125 -15.15 7.12 14.49
CA PHE A 125 -14.43 8.38 14.31
C PHE A 125 -14.79 9.01 12.97
N SER A 126 -14.46 10.30 12.80
CA SER A 126 -14.72 11.02 11.56
C SER A 126 -13.42 11.51 10.93
N TYR A 127 -13.41 11.60 9.61
CA TYR A 127 -12.30 12.15 8.83
C TYR A 127 -12.84 12.96 7.64
N SER A 128 -11.99 13.77 7.01
CA SER A 128 -12.34 14.48 5.78
C SER A 128 -11.96 13.68 4.53
N GLY A 129 -12.63 13.93 3.41
CA GLY A 129 -12.34 13.25 2.14
C GLY A 129 -12.87 11.81 2.12
N GLU A 130 -12.33 11.01 1.21
CA GLU A 130 -12.55 9.55 1.19
C GLU A 130 -11.55 8.86 2.12
N GLY A 131 -11.76 7.58 2.40
CA GLY A 131 -10.79 6.70 3.06
C GLY A 131 -10.60 5.44 2.23
N TRP A 132 -9.36 5.15 1.82
CA TRP A 132 -9.02 3.96 1.01
C TRP A 132 -8.13 3.05 1.87
N GLY A 133 -6.82 2.99 1.64
CA GLY A 133 -5.89 2.16 2.41
C GLY A 133 -5.45 2.75 3.75
N LEU A 134 -5.12 1.88 4.71
CA LEU A 134 -4.51 2.21 5.99
C LEU A 134 -3.27 1.34 6.25
N THR A 135 -2.23 1.92 6.84
CA THR A 135 -1.12 1.18 7.47
C THR A 135 -0.53 2.00 8.62
N HIS A 136 0.58 1.57 9.21
CA HIS A 136 1.28 2.38 10.22
C HIS A 136 2.80 2.18 10.19
N ASN A 137 3.54 3.19 10.62
CA ASN A 137 5.00 3.10 10.79
C ASN A 137 5.44 2.90 12.26
N GLY A 138 4.49 2.57 13.14
CA GLY A 138 4.73 2.47 14.60
C GLY A 138 4.79 3.81 15.33
N LYS A 139 4.58 4.93 14.63
CA LYS A 139 4.46 6.28 15.23
C LYS A 139 3.15 6.98 14.86
N ALA A 140 2.70 6.78 13.62
CA ALA A 140 1.48 7.33 13.08
C ALA A 140 0.76 6.28 12.24
N ILE A 141 -0.57 6.42 12.14
CA ILE A 141 -1.37 5.74 11.12
C ILE A 141 -1.22 6.52 9.81
N ILE A 142 -1.15 5.82 8.69
CA ILE A 142 -0.98 6.39 7.36
C ILE A 142 -2.21 6.00 6.55
N MET A 143 -2.83 6.97 5.89
CA MET A 143 -4.07 6.82 5.14
C MET A 143 -3.90 7.31 3.70
N SER A 144 -4.39 6.54 2.74
CA SER A 144 -4.62 6.96 1.36
C SER A 144 -6.12 7.24 1.13
N ASP A 145 -6.42 7.94 0.03
CA ASP A 145 -7.78 8.32 -0.36
C ASP A 145 -7.94 8.41 -1.89
N GLY A 146 -7.15 7.64 -2.63
CA GLY A 146 -7.11 7.68 -4.09
C GLY A 146 -6.41 8.91 -4.68
N THR A 147 -6.05 9.92 -3.87
CA THR A 147 -5.26 11.06 -4.32
C THR A 147 -3.74 10.77 -4.23
N PRO A 148 -2.87 11.64 -4.78
CA PRO A 148 -1.42 11.55 -4.57
C PRO A 148 -0.93 11.93 -3.17
N VAL A 149 -1.81 12.12 -2.20
CA VAL A 149 -1.45 12.61 -0.87
C VAL A 149 -1.76 11.56 0.19
N LEU A 150 -0.71 11.08 0.85
CA LEU A 150 -0.87 10.26 2.05
C LEU A 150 -1.02 11.16 3.27
N ARG A 151 -1.99 10.85 4.13
CA ARG A 151 -2.22 11.53 5.41
C ARG A 151 -1.61 10.72 6.54
N PHE A 152 -0.81 11.37 7.37
CA PHE A 152 -0.33 10.80 8.62
C PHE A 152 -1.24 11.28 9.73
N LEU A 153 -1.82 10.34 10.47
CA LEU A 153 -2.80 10.58 11.51
C LEU A 153 -2.16 10.29 12.88
N ASP A 154 -2.44 11.17 13.84
CA ASP A 154 -2.17 10.87 15.24
C ASP A 154 -3.03 9.66 15.66
N PRO A 155 -2.44 8.59 16.21
CA PRO A 155 -3.18 7.34 16.41
C PRO A 155 -4.14 7.36 17.60
N GLU A 156 -4.03 8.36 18.50
CA GLU A 156 -4.93 8.50 19.64
C GLU A 156 -6.16 9.36 19.29
N THR A 157 -5.96 10.39 18.48
CA THR A 157 -7.02 11.36 18.09
C THR A 157 -7.54 11.16 16.68
N LEU A 158 -6.81 10.44 15.83
CA LEU A 158 -7.02 10.24 14.39
C LEU A 158 -7.02 11.53 13.56
N ALA A 159 -6.59 12.63 14.16
CA ALA A 159 -6.44 13.91 13.46
C ALA A 159 -5.20 13.87 12.54
N PRO A 160 -5.26 14.48 11.34
CA PRO A 160 -4.09 14.63 10.49
C PRO A 160 -3.01 15.46 11.17
N ILE A 161 -1.80 14.91 11.25
CA ILE A 161 -0.61 15.60 11.78
C ILE A 161 0.35 16.07 10.70
N SER A 162 0.37 15.38 9.56
CA SER A 162 1.15 15.78 8.38
C SER A 162 0.63 15.10 7.12
N THR A 163 1.11 15.54 5.97
CA THR A 163 0.82 14.92 4.68
C THR A 163 2.11 14.65 3.92
N LEU A 164 2.05 13.68 3.00
CA LEU A 164 3.15 13.31 2.12
C LEU A 164 2.63 13.21 0.69
N LYS A 165 3.12 14.08 -0.19
CA LYS A 165 2.79 14.01 -1.62
C LYS A 165 3.67 12.95 -2.28
N VAL A 166 3.03 11.95 -2.88
CA VAL A 166 3.70 10.86 -3.59
C VAL A 166 3.97 11.26 -5.03
N THR A 167 5.20 11.06 -5.47
CA THR A 167 5.61 11.32 -6.85
C THR A 167 6.51 10.23 -7.41
N ALA A 168 6.37 9.95 -8.71
CA ALA A 168 7.25 9.08 -9.46
C ALA A 168 7.90 9.93 -10.56
N ASN A 169 9.22 10.13 -10.49
CA ASN A 169 9.96 11.00 -11.42
C ASN A 169 9.38 12.44 -11.50
N GLY A 170 8.88 12.97 -10.38
CA GLY A 170 8.26 14.29 -10.28
C GLY A 170 6.77 14.33 -10.66
N CYS A 171 6.22 13.26 -11.25
CA CYS A 171 4.80 13.14 -11.57
C CYS A 171 4.01 12.69 -10.34
N PRO A 172 2.89 13.34 -9.98
CA PRO A 172 2.01 12.86 -8.91
C PRO A 172 1.51 11.45 -9.21
N VAL A 173 1.52 10.57 -8.20
CA VAL A 173 0.97 9.22 -8.35
C VAL A 173 -0.46 9.22 -7.81
N GLU A 174 -1.44 9.25 -8.69
CA GLU A 174 -2.86 9.14 -8.32
C GLU A 174 -3.26 7.69 -8.04
N LYS A 175 -4.48 7.49 -7.53
CA LYS A 175 -5.12 6.18 -7.29
C LYS A 175 -4.36 5.31 -6.28
N LEU A 176 -3.68 5.93 -5.32
CA LEU A 176 -3.09 5.22 -4.18
C LEU A 176 -4.20 4.55 -3.39
N ASN A 177 -4.17 3.22 -3.32
CA ASN A 177 -5.20 2.42 -2.70
C ASN A 177 -4.65 1.75 -1.44
N GLU A 178 -4.76 0.43 -1.31
CA GLU A 178 -4.28 -0.29 -0.13
C GLU A 178 -2.79 -0.03 0.15
N LEU A 179 -2.44 0.06 1.44
CA LEU A 179 -1.12 0.44 1.93
C LEU A 179 -0.53 -0.63 2.84
N GLU A 180 0.79 -0.79 2.82
CA GLU A 180 1.50 -1.56 3.84
C GLU A 180 2.88 -0.99 4.18
N TRP A 181 3.28 -1.05 5.45
CA TRP A 181 4.61 -0.64 5.88
C TRP A 181 5.61 -1.78 5.80
N VAL A 182 6.54 -1.70 4.85
CA VAL A 182 7.48 -2.78 4.54
C VAL A 182 8.91 -2.28 4.74
N ASP A 183 9.56 -2.71 5.82
CA ASP A 183 10.98 -2.46 6.11
C ASP A 183 11.44 -1.00 5.91
N GLY A 184 10.61 -0.04 6.30
CA GLY A 184 10.94 1.39 6.24
C GLY A 184 10.42 2.11 4.99
N GLU A 185 9.73 1.41 4.10
CA GLU A 185 9.04 1.98 2.95
C GLU A 185 7.51 1.85 3.09
N ILE A 186 6.76 2.71 2.42
CA ILE A 186 5.32 2.56 2.25
C ILE A 186 5.10 1.84 0.92
N TYR A 187 4.50 0.67 0.97
CA TYR A 187 4.01 -0.02 -0.22
C TYR A 187 2.57 0.43 -0.46
N ALA A 188 2.22 0.69 -1.70
CA ALA A 188 0.86 1.11 -2.07
C ALA A 188 0.41 0.43 -3.35
N ASN A 189 -0.74 -0.24 -3.33
CA ASN A 189 -1.45 -0.58 -4.56
C ASN A 189 -1.80 0.72 -5.31
N ILE A 190 -1.73 0.68 -6.64
CA ILE A 190 -2.26 1.75 -7.49
C ILE A 190 -3.48 1.19 -8.22
N TRP A 191 -4.67 1.69 -7.86
CA TRP A 191 -5.93 1.20 -8.42
C TRP A 191 -5.97 1.37 -9.94
N GLU A 192 -6.60 0.40 -10.62
CA GLU A 192 -6.60 0.22 -12.09
C GLU A 192 -5.23 -0.09 -12.72
N THR A 193 -4.23 -0.48 -11.94
CA THR A 193 -2.95 -0.99 -12.45
C THR A 193 -2.60 -2.34 -11.81
N ASN A 194 -1.55 -2.99 -12.31
CA ASN A 194 -0.96 -4.16 -11.67
C ASN A 194 0.36 -3.80 -10.95
N LEU A 195 0.53 -2.54 -10.53
CA LEU A 195 1.73 -2.07 -9.86
C LEU A 195 1.48 -1.81 -8.37
N ILE A 196 2.48 -2.17 -7.58
CA ILE A 196 2.63 -1.71 -6.21
C ILE A 196 3.81 -0.74 -6.16
N ALA A 197 3.57 0.50 -5.76
CA ALA A 197 4.62 1.50 -5.58
C ALA A 197 5.35 1.27 -4.26
N ARG A 198 6.69 1.40 -4.28
CA ARG A 198 7.54 1.45 -3.09
C ARG A 198 7.93 2.90 -2.85
N ILE A 199 7.39 3.51 -1.80
CA ILE A 199 7.44 4.95 -1.57
C ILE A 199 8.39 5.23 -0.40
N ASP A 200 9.30 6.17 -0.60
CA ASP A 200 10.12 6.72 0.48
C ASP A 200 9.23 7.58 1.41
N PRO A 201 9.08 7.23 2.70
CA PRO A 201 8.18 7.95 3.60
C PRO A 201 8.67 9.34 3.99
N THR A 202 9.95 9.66 3.72
CA THR A 202 10.55 10.95 4.03
C THR A 202 10.34 11.95 2.90
N THR A 203 10.45 11.48 1.65
CA THR A 203 10.39 12.37 0.47
C THR A 203 9.11 12.24 -0.35
N GLY A 204 8.40 11.11 -0.23
CA GLY A 204 7.27 10.77 -1.09
C GLY A 204 7.69 10.30 -2.49
N GLU A 205 8.99 10.17 -2.75
CA GLU A 205 9.48 9.66 -4.04
C GLU A 205 9.28 8.14 -4.13
N VAL A 206 8.71 7.68 -5.24
CA VAL A 206 8.68 6.25 -5.57
C VAL A 206 10.10 5.77 -5.90
N ARG A 207 10.57 4.78 -5.14
CA ARG A 207 11.89 4.14 -5.26
C ARG A 207 11.88 2.97 -6.24
N GLY A 208 10.71 2.37 -6.50
CA GLY A 208 10.55 1.25 -7.41
C GLY A 208 9.09 0.81 -7.49
N PHE A 209 8.79 -0.04 -8.46
CA PHE A 209 7.50 -0.73 -8.57
C PHE A 209 7.69 -2.24 -8.47
N LEU A 210 6.71 -2.90 -7.86
CA LEU A 210 6.53 -4.35 -7.94
C LEU A 210 5.37 -4.63 -8.90
N ASP A 211 5.64 -5.35 -9.99
CA ASP A 211 4.68 -5.73 -11.02
C ASP A 211 4.03 -7.08 -10.66
N VAL A 212 2.74 -7.05 -10.37
CA VAL A 212 1.92 -8.21 -10.01
C VAL A 212 0.99 -8.66 -11.14
N SER A 213 1.20 -8.20 -12.37
CA SER A 213 0.34 -8.51 -13.54
C SER A 213 0.22 -10.00 -13.84
N ALA A 214 1.23 -10.79 -13.47
CA ALA A 214 1.24 -12.24 -13.66
C ALA A 214 0.48 -13.03 -12.58
N LEU A 215 -0.08 -12.36 -11.56
CA LEU A 215 -0.81 -12.99 -10.46
C LEU A 215 -2.32 -12.95 -10.69
N GLY A 216 -3.11 -13.49 -9.75
CA GLY A 216 -4.57 -13.43 -9.78
C GLY A 216 -5.24 -14.34 -10.83
N PRO A 217 -6.59 -14.33 -10.90
CA PRO A 217 -7.32 -15.18 -11.84
C PRO A 217 -7.17 -14.70 -13.28
N GLN A 218 -7.23 -15.63 -14.24
CA GLN A 218 -7.15 -15.32 -15.67
C GLN A 218 -8.42 -14.66 -16.21
N ALA A 219 -9.59 -15.08 -15.71
CA ALA A 219 -10.86 -14.41 -15.97
C ALA A 219 -11.15 -13.50 -14.77
N ARG A 220 -11.10 -12.19 -15.00
CA ARG A 220 -11.36 -11.17 -13.99
C ARG A 220 -12.66 -10.45 -14.35
N GLY A 221 -13.53 -10.25 -13.37
CA GLY A 221 -14.51 -9.16 -13.43
C GLY A 221 -13.79 -7.82 -13.55
N VAL A 222 -14.52 -6.77 -13.96
CA VAL A 222 -13.94 -5.43 -14.15
C VAL A 222 -13.30 -4.89 -12.86
N ASP A 223 -13.87 -5.24 -11.71
CA ASP A 223 -13.43 -4.77 -10.39
C ASP A 223 -12.56 -5.79 -9.63
N ASP A 224 -12.24 -6.95 -10.23
CA ASP A 224 -11.45 -8.02 -9.59
C ASP A 224 -9.94 -7.75 -9.72
N VAL A 225 -9.53 -6.56 -9.25
CA VAL A 225 -8.18 -5.99 -9.42
C VAL A 225 -7.23 -6.35 -8.26
N ALA A 226 -5.93 -6.17 -8.47
CA ALA A 226 -4.94 -6.30 -7.41
C ALA A 226 -5.17 -5.23 -6.32
N ASN A 227 -5.35 -5.68 -5.08
CA ASN A 227 -5.56 -4.85 -3.90
C ASN A 227 -5.38 -5.70 -2.63
N GLY A 228 -4.57 -5.23 -1.68
CA GLY A 228 -4.24 -5.95 -0.44
C GLY A 228 -2.78 -6.40 -0.41
N ILE A 229 -2.03 -5.86 0.56
CA ILE A 229 -0.61 -6.08 0.78
C ILE A 229 -0.42 -6.32 2.27
N ALA A 230 0.21 -7.43 2.65
CA ALA A 230 0.48 -7.70 4.05
C ALA A 230 1.93 -8.13 4.27
N TYR A 231 2.52 -7.69 5.37
CA TYR A 231 3.92 -7.93 5.66
C TYR A 231 4.18 -8.59 7.01
N ASP A 232 4.69 -9.82 6.97
CA ASP A 232 5.27 -10.46 8.14
C ASP A 232 6.71 -9.95 8.33
N ALA A 233 6.86 -8.92 9.17
CA ALA A 233 8.16 -8.32 9.44
C ALA A 233 9.14 -9.27 10.15
N THR A 234 8.66 -10.32 10.84
CA THR A 234 9.50 -11.27 11.58
C THR A 234 10.15 -12.26 10.63
N ALA A 235 9.35 -12.88 9.76
CA ALA A 235 9.85 -13.85 8.78
C ALA A 235 10.21 -13.22 7.42
N LYS A 236 10.03 -11.90 7.26
CA LYS A 236 10.28 -11.15 6.02
C LYS A 236 9.48 -11.70 4.84
N ARG A 237 8.18 -11.94 5.06
CA ARG A 237 7.26 -12.47 4.04
C ARG A 237 6.31 -11.36 3.60
N LEU A 238 6.27 -11.10 2.30
CA LEU A 238 5.31 -10.19 1.67
C LEU A 238 4.19 -11.02 1.05
N PHE A 239 2.96 -10.66 1.35
CA PHE A 239 1.76 -11.26 0.79
C PHE A 239 1.00 -10.24 -0.05
N VAL A 240 0.44 -10.69 -1.17
CA VAL A 240 -0.39 -9.87 -2.06
C VAL A 240 -1.61 -10.67 -2.50
N THR A 241 -2.74 -10.00 -2.65
CA THR A 241 -3.99 -10.58 -3.17
C THR A 241 -4.71 -9.56 -4.06
N GLY A 242 -5.98 -9.79 -4.33
CA GLY A 242 -6.85 -8.86 -5.00
C GLY A 242 -8.31 -9.07 -4.65
N LYS A 243 -9.12 -8.13 -5.10
CA LYS A 243 -10.58 -8.16 -4.95
C LYS A 243 -11.11 -9.41 -5.64
N ARG A 244 -11.75 -10.29 -4.88
CA ARG A 244 -12.31 -11.58 -5.30
C ARG A 244 -11.30 -12.54 -5.92
N TRP A 245 -10.01 -12.36 -5.63
CA TRP A 245 -9.00 -13.30 -6.10
C TRP A 245 -9.14 -14.63 -5.35
N PRO A 246 -9.09 -15.79 -6.02
CA PRO A 246 -9.16 -17.08 -5.33
C PRO A 246 -7.83 -17.49 -4.67
N GLN A 247 -6.78 -16.67 -4.81
CA GLN A 247 -5.46 -16.93 -4.25
C GLN A 247 -4.86 -15.70 -3.59
N LEU A 248 -4.20 -15.95 -2.46
CA LEU A 248 -3.22 -15.08 -1.82
C LEU A 248 -1.83 -15.57 -2.25
N TYR A 249 -0.92 -14.65 -2.56
CA TYR A 249 0.43 -14.99 -3.00
C TYR A 249 1.45 -14.48 -2.00
N GLN A 250 2.29 -15.37 -1.47
CA GLN A 250 3.55 -14.94 -0.88
C GLN A 250 4.51 -14.62 -2.03
N VAL A 251 5.08 -13.43 -2.04
CA VAL A 251 5.92 -12.94 -3.13
C VAL A 251 7.24 -12.36 -2.62
N LYS A 252 8.18 -12.23 -3.55
CA LYS A 252 9.40 -11.42 -3.40
C LYS A 252 9.69 -10.68 -4.71
N PRO A 253 10.49 -9.59 -4.69
CA PRO A 253 10.99 -9.00 -5.92
C PRO A 253 11.76 -10.04 -6.74
N GLY A 254 11.37 -10.20 -8.00
CA GLY A 254 11.97 -11.09 -8.98
C GLY A 254 12.85 -10.33 -9.97
N GLU A 255 12.77 -10.74 -11.24
CA GLU A 255 13.55 -10.12 -12.32
C GLU A 255 13.12 -8.67 -12.58
N ARG A 256 14.10 -7.83 -12.89
CA ARG A 256 13.84 -6.46 -13.35
C ARG A 256 13.19 -6.50 -14.73
N VAL A 257 12.08 -5.79 -14.87
CA VAL A 257 11.39 -5.64 -16.15
C VAL A 257 12.06 -4.55 -16.98
N ALA A 258 12.26 -4.80 -18.27
CA ALA A 258 12.90 -3.84 -19.18
C ALA A 258 12.00 -2.64 -19.50
N THR A 259 10.69 -2.88 -19.66
CA THR A 259 9.67 -1.88 -20.02
C THR A 259 8.33 -2.21 -19.34
N SER A 260 7.61 -1.21 -18.86
CA SER A 260 6.26 -1.37 -18.30
C SER A 260 5.42 -0.16 -18.69
N GLU A 261 4.38 -0.38 -19.51
CA GLU A 261 3.51 0.69 -19.99
C GLU A 261 2.79 1.40 -18.84
N GLU A 262 2.32 0.66 -17.84
CA GLU A 262 1.70 1.21 -16.63
C GLU A 262 2.67 2.13 -15.89
N ALA A 263 3.93 1.70 -15.69
CA ALA A 263 4.95 2.50 -15.01
C ALA A 263 5.36 3.72 -15.85
N ASP A 264 5.45 3.58 -17.17
CA ASP A 264 5.79 4.67 -18.09
C ASP A 264 4.70 5.76 -18.03
N LYS A 265 3.42 5.40 -18.01
CA LYS A 265 2.31 6.37 -17.86
C LYS A 265 2.42 7.17 -16.57
N ILE A 266 2.66 6.48 -15.44
CA ILE A 266 2.81 7.10 -14.11
C ILE A 266 4.05 8.02 -14.06
N THR A 267 5.17 7.62 -14.66
CA THR A 267 6.45 8.34 -14.54
C THR A 267 6.66 9.47 -15.56
N THR A 268 5.75 9.59 -16.53
CA THR A 268 5.79 10.63 -17.58
C THR A 268 4.62 11.61 -17.50
N CYS A 269 3.79 11.53 -16.46
CA CYS A 269 2.64 12.40 -16.23
C CYS A 269 1.58 12.30 -17.34
N THR A 270 1.49 11.15 -18.00
CA THR A 270 0.50 10.89 -19.05
C THR A 270 -0.63 10.07 -18.44
N HIS A 271 -1.68 10.75 -18.02
CA HIS A 271 -2.94 10.18 -17.51
C HIS A 271 -4.03 10.26 -18.57
#